data_AF-A0A238JS07-F1
#
_entry.id   AF-A0A238JS07-F1
#
_cell.length_a   1.000
_cell.length_b   1.000
_cell.length_c   1.000
_cell.angle_alpha   90.00
_cell.angle_beta   90.00
_cell.angle_gamma   90.00
#
_symmetry.space_group_name_H-M   'P 1'
#
loop_
_entity.id
_entity.type
_entity.pdbx_description
1 polymer ?
#
loop_
_entity_poly.entity_id
_entity_poly.type
_entity_poly.pdbx_seq_one_letter_code
_entity_poly.pdbx_strand_id
1 'polypeptide(L)'
;MLWSLIKIFVFVALVAALTLGAGYLLESEGGAKITVAGMEYNLGPLQSVIAAVIIVLLVWVFFKLFGLIIATLKFINGDDTALSRYFDRNRERKGYEALSEGMMALASGEGRLAIAKATKAEKYLHKPQLTDLITAQAAEMVGDTKKAEEVYKRLLKDDATRFVGIRGIMKQKLASGDTTTALQLAERAFAIKPKHSEVQDTLLQLQAEKHDWAGARKTLAAKLKHGTLPRDVYRRRDAVLALSAATEIDDIEASGKAAESAIEANRASPDLVPAAAIAARAFSEQGRKRNAIKVLKKAWESHPHPDLAAAFAAIEPDETPEARVNRFIQLTRIQPEHRETRLLKAELNLAAENFPEARRALGDLVEKDPDARVLAIMAAIEKGEGAPDRVIRGWLAKALTAPRGPQWVCDKCNTIHAEWRPICSNCSAFDTLSWTTPPQSEVVLPAGANMLPLIVGALEDKASDAKEETADIIDIGPKSTSSTAAAGARPGRPEPEDAEVINVDQPAREGAK
;
A
#
# COMPACT_ATOMS: atom_id res chain seq x y z
N MET A 1 -27.96 -55.98 -11.94
CA MET A 1 -28.23 -57.10 -12.87
C MET A 1 -28.37 -58.46 -12.16
N LEU A 2 -27.50 -58.81 -11.19
CA LEU A 2 -27.58 -60.08 -10.43
C LEU A 2 -28.93 -60.36 -9.76
N TRP A 3 -29.59 -59.34 -9.22
CA TRP A 3 -30.90 -59.49 -8.58
C TRP A 3 -32.04 -59.87 -9.56
N SER A 4 -31.97 -59.39 -10.82
CA SER A 4 -32.90 -59.81 -11.86
C SER A 4 -32.63 -61.23 -12.34
N LEU A 5 -31.35 -61.62 -12.43
CA LEU A 5 -30.95 -62.98 -12.75
C LEU A 5 -31.46 -63.98 -11.70
N ILE A 6 -31.34 -63.66 -10.42
CA ILE A 6 -31.87 -64.50 -9.33
C ILE A 6 -33.40 -64.63 -9.43
N LYS A 7 -34.12 -63.54 -9.69
CA LYS A 7 -35.60 -63.59 -9.86
C LYS A 7 -36.02 -64.47 -11.04
N ILE A 8 -35.33 -64.35 -12.17
CA ILE A 8 -35.60 -65.16 -13.36
C ILE A 8 -35.29 -66.64 -13.07
N PHE A 9 -34.15 -66.93 -12.44
CA PHE A 9 -33.77 -68.30 -12.09
C PHE A 9 -34.77 -68.95 -11.12
N VAL A 10 -35.19 -68.22 -10.08
CA VAL A 10 -36.20 -68.69 -9.12
C VAL A 10 -37.55 -68.89 -9.80
N PHE A 11 -37.95 -68.00 -10.71
CA PHE A 11 -39.19 -68.15 -11.48
C PHE A 11 -39.17 -69.39 -12.38
N VAL A 12 -38.07 -69.61 -13.12
CA VAL A 12 -37.90 -70.78 -13.98
C VAL A 12 -37.88 -72.07 -13.15
N ALA A 13 -37.21 -72.08 -12.00
CA ALA A 13 -37.21 -73.23 -11.08
C ALA A 13 -38.61 -73.54 -10.53
N LEU A 14 -39.40 -72.50 -10.18
CA LEU A 14 -40.79 -72.65 -9.73
C LEU A 14 -41.70 -73.20 -10.83
N VAL A 15 -41.57 -72.69 -12.05
CA VAL A 15 -42.33 -73.18 -13.20
C VAL A 15 -41.96 -74.63 -13.50
N ALA A 16 -40.67 -74.97 -13.48
CA ALA A 16 -40.18 -76.34 -13.68
C ALA A 16 -40.73 -77.31 -12.62
N ALA A 17 -40.71 -76.90 -11.34
CA ALA A 17 -41.27 -77.68 -10.24
C ALA A 17 -42.79 -77.85 -10.37
N LEU A 18 -43.52 -76.81 -10.79
CA LEU A 18 -44.96 -76.88 -11.04
C LEU A 18 -45.28 -77.81 -12.21
N THR A 19 -44.51 -77.78 -13.30
CA THR A 19 -44.70 -78.70 -14.43
C THR A 19 -44.40 -80.14 -14.07
N LEU A 20 -43.35 -80.40 -13.26
CA LEU A 20 -43.04 -81.74 -12.76
C LEU A 20 -44.12 -82.25 -11.79
N GLY A 21 -44.58 -81.39 -10.88
CA GLY A 21 -45.67 -81.70 -9.97
C GLY A 21 -46.98 -81.98 -10.70
N ALA A 22 -47.29 -81.21 -11.76
CA ALA A 22 -48.46 -81.43 -12.60
C ALA A 22 -48.36 -82.74 -13.41
N GLY A 23 -47.17 -83.08 -13.94
CA GLY A 23 -46.94 -84.36 -14.61
C GLY A 23 -47.14 -85.55 -13.67
N TYR A 24 -46.60 -85.47 -12.44
CA TYR A 24 -46.77 -86.51 -11.43
C TYR A 24 -48.23 -86.65 -10.96
N LEU A 25 -49.00 -85.54 -10.96
CA LEU A 25 -50.42 -85.58 -10.65
C LEU A 25 -51.25 -86.22 -11.77
N LEU A 26 -50.86 -86.03 -13.03
CA LEU A 26 -51.55 -86.58 -14.20
C LEU A 26 -51.35 -88.10 -14.35
N GLU A 27 -50.22 -88.63 -13.88
CA GLU A 27 -49.91 -90.07 -13.88
C GLU A 27 -50.46 -90.80 -12.64
N SER A 28 -51.05 -90.09 -11.68
CA SER A 28 -51.62 -90.69 -10.46
C SER A 28 -53.11 -91.00 -10.65
N GLU A 29 -53.46 -92.29 -10.71
CA GLU A 29 -54.85 -92.77 -10.94
C GLU A 29 -55.82 -92.60 -9.75
N GLY A 30 -55.43 -91.90 -8.68
CA GLY A 30 -56.30 -91.58 -7.56
C GLY A 30 -56.04 -90.15 -7.11
N GLY A 31 -57.06 -89.30 -7.14
CA GLY A 31 -56.96 -87.86 -6.85
C GLY A 31 -56.23 -87.51 -5.54
N ALA A 32 -55.87 -86.23 -5.39
CA ALA A 32 -55.03 -85.77 -4.29
C ALA A 32 -55.71 -85.97 -2.92
N LYS A 33 -55.10 -86.77 -2.04
CA LYS A 33 -55.45 -86.85 -0.62
C LYS A 33 -54.77 -85.71 0.13
N ILE A 34 -55.56 -84.81 0.71
CA ILE A 34 -55.04 -83.81 1.66
C ILE A 34 -55.52 -84.17 3.05
N THR A 35 -54.58 -84.47 3.93
CA THR A 35 -54.81 -84.66 5.37
C THR A 35 -54.52 -83.37 6.11
N VAL A 36 -55.56 -82.71 6.61
CA VAL A 36 -55.42 -81.53 7.48
C VAL A 36 -56.09 -81.84 8.81
N ALA A 37 -55.35 -81.66 9.91
CA ALA A 37 -55.85 -81.86 11.27
C ALA A 37 -56.51 -83.24 11.53
N GLY A 38 -55.97 -84.30 10.90
CA GLY A 38 -56.43 -85.68 11.11
C GLY A 38 -57.69 -86.10 10.32
N MET A 39 -58.25 -85.22 9.48
CA MET A 39 -59.37 -85.54 8.59
C MET A 39 -58.88 -85.78 7.17
N GLU A 40 -59.25 -86.92 6.57
CA GLU A 40 -58.93 -87.25 5.18
C GLU A 40 -59.94 -86.62 4.22
N TYR A 41 -59.50 -85.65 3.42
CA TYR A 41 -60.29 -85.14 2.29
C TYR A 41 -59.76 -85.77 0.99
N ASN A 42 -60.59 -86.62 0.37
CA ASN A 42 -60.35 -87.09 -0.99
C ASN A 42 -60.85 -86.01 -1.96
N LEU A 43 -59.93 -85.27 -2.57
CA LEU A 43 -60.29 -84.30 -3.60
C LEU A 43 -60.54 -85.03 -4.92
N GLY A 44 -61.73 -84.86 -5.49
CA GLY A 44 -61.97 -85.27 -6.87
C GLY A 44 -61.11 -84.44 -7.85
N PRO A 45 -60.90 -84.90 -9.10
CA PRO A 45 -60.03 -84.22 -10.07
C PRO A 45 -60.31 -82.72 -10.24
N LEU A 46 -61.59 -82.33 -10.26
CA LEU A 46 -62.02 -80.93 -10.35
C LEU A 46 -61.64 -80.12 -9.08
N GLN A 47 -61.77 -80.72 -7.91
CA GLN A 47 -61.48 -80.06 -6.63
C GLN A 47 -59.98 -79.85 -6.42
N SER A 48 -59.14 -80.75 -6.91
CA SER A 48 -57.68 -80.59 -6.90
C SER A 48 -57.22 -79.41 -7.76
N VAL A 49 -57.84 -79.22 -8.93
CA VAL A 49 -57.55 -78.05 -9.81
C VAL A 49 -57.97 -76.75 -9.13
N ILE A 50 -59.17 -76.70 -8.52
CA ILE A 50 -59.65 -75.52 -7.81
C ILE A 50 -58.73 -75.19 -6.62
N ALA A 51 -58.33 -76.19 -5.84
CA ALA A 51 -57.41 -76.01 -4.72
C ALA A 51 -56.05 -75.46 -5.18
N ALA A 52 -55.51 -75.96 -6.30
CA ALA A 52 -54.27 -75.46 -6.88
C ALA A 52 -54.39 -73.98 -7.31
N VAL A 53 -55.49 -73.58 -7.94
CA VAL A 53 -55.74 -72.18 -8.34
C VAL A 53 -55.83 -71.28 -7.11
N ILE A 54 -56.52 -71.70 -6.04
CA ILE A 54 -56.63 -70.95 -4.79
C ILE A 54 -55.25 -70.76 -4.16
N ILE A 55 -54.41 -71.79 -4.13
CA ILE A 55 -53.04 -71.70 -3.61
C ILE A 55 -52.22 -70.69 -4.40
N VAL A 56 -52.29 -70.71 -5.74
CA VAL A 56 -51.59 -69.73 -6.59
C VAL A 56 -52.06 -68.30 -6.29
N LEU A 57 -53.37 -68.10 -6.12
CA LEU A 57 -53.94 -66.81 -5.75
C LEU A 57 -53.45 -66.33 -4.38
N LEU A 58 -53.44 -67.22 -3.38
CA LEU A 58 -52.95 -66.90 -2.03
C LEU A 58 -51.46 -66.54 -2.04
N VAL A 59 -50.64 -67.28 -2.78
CA VAL A 59 -49.21 -66.97 -2.95
C VAL A 59 -49.02 -65.62 -3.64
N TRP A 60 -49.80 -65.31 -4.67
CA TRP A 60 -49.77 -64.01 -5.35
C TRP A 60 -50.13 -62.84 -4.42
N VAL A 61 -51.20 -63.00 -3.63
CA VAL A 61 -51.63 -62.01 -2.63
C VAL A 61 -50.57 -61.84 -1.54
N PHE A 62 -49.97 -62.94 -1.06
CA PHE A 62 -48.89 -62.90 -0.08
C PHE A 62 -47.68 -62.11 -0.59
N PHE A 63 -47.21 -62.37 -1.82
CA PHE A 63 -46.11 -61.60 -2.40
C PHE A 63 -46.45 -60.11 -2.59
N LYS A 64 -47.70 -59.78 -2.90
CA LYS A 64 -48.17 -58.38 -2.96
C LYS A 64 -48.16 -57.71 -1.59
N LEU A 65 -48.67 -58.37 -0.56
CA LEU A 65 -48.64 -57.87 0.83
C LEU A 65 -47.22 -57.75 1.37
N PHE A 66 -46.36 -58.74 1.12
CA PHE A 66 -44.96 -58.71 1.52
C PHE A 66 -44.19 -57.58 0.82
N GLY A 67 -44.46 -57.37 -0.48
CA GLY A 67 -43.92 -56.23 -1.23
C GLY A 67 -44.41 -54.88 -0.68
N LEU A 68 -45.67 -54.78 -0.28
CA LEU A 68 -46.22 -53.59 0.38
C LEU A 68 -45.50 -53.33 1.70
N ILE A 69 -45.37 -54.34 2.57
CA ILE A 69 -44.69 -54.23 3.87
C ILE A 69 -43.24 -53.78 3.69
N ILE A 70 -42.50 -54.36 2.74
CA ILE A 70 -41.12 -53.94 2.45
C ILE A 70 -41.08 -52.49 1.97
N ALA A 71 -42.03 -52.04 1.14
CA ALA A 71 -42.10 -50.66 0.70
C ALA A 71 -42.39 -49.70 1.86
N THR A 72 -43.29 -50.06 2.77
CA THR A 72 -43.59 -49.26 3.97
C THR A 72 -42.40 -49.21 4.93
N LEU A 73 -41.69 -50.32 5.13
CA LEU A 73 -40.48 -50.35 5.96
C LEU A 73 -39.34 -49.54 5.33
N LYS A 74 -39.16 -49.58 4.01
CA LYS A 74 -38.20 -48.71 3.31
C LYS A 74 -38.54 -47.23 3.40
N PHE A 75 -39.84 -46.90 3.36
CA PHE A 75 -40.31 -45.52 3.54
C PHE A 75 -40.02 -45.00 4.95
N ILE A 76 -40.17 -45.84 5.98
CA ILE A 76 -39.86 -45.48 7.38
C ILE A 76 -38.34 -45.44 7.63
N ASN A 77 -37.57 -46.33 6.99
CA ASN A 77 -36.11 -46.43 7.16
C ASN A 77 -35.28 -45.43 6.32
N GLY A 78 -35.92 -44.46 5.65
CA GLY A 78 -35.18 -43.31 5.09
C GLY A 78 -34.44 -43.59 3.77
N ASP A 79 -34.99 -44.42 2.89
CA ASP A 79 -34.55 -44.42 1.48
C ASP A 79 -35.00 -43.09 0.84
N ASP A 80 -34.08 -42.34 0.25
CA ASP A 80 -34.25 -40.97 -0.30
C ASP A 80 -35.39 -40.88 -1.34
N THR A 81 -36.61 -40.60 -0.86
CA THR A 81 -37.82 -40.55 -1.68
C THR A 81 -37.96 -39.23 -2.45
N ALA A 82 -38.77 -39.22 -3.51
CA ALA A 82 -39.02 -38.03 -4.32
C ALA A 82 -39.53 -36.81 -3.52
N LEU A 83 -40.08 -37.01 -2.32
CA LEU A 83 -40.50 -35.96 -1.40
C LEU A 83 -39.31 -35.23 -0.75
N SER A 84 -38.28 -35.92 -0.26
CA SER A 84 -37.08 -35.28 0.33
C SER A 84 -36.41 -34.39 -0.70
N ARG A 85 -36.24 -34.91 -1.93
CA ARG A 85 -35.72 -34.15 -3.09
C ARG A 85 -36.53 -32.90 -3.41
N TYR A 86 -37.86 -32.91 -3.27
CA TYR A 86 -38.69 -31.73 -3.51
C TYR A 86 -38.50 -30.66 -2.41
N PHE A 87 -38.46 -31.07 -1.14
CA PHE A 87 -38.24 -30.16 -0.02
C PHE A 87 -36.82 -29.58 -0.02
N ASP A 88 -35.80 -30.39 -0.28
CA ASP A 88 -34.42 -29.92 -0.39
C ASP A 88 -34.26 -28.94 -1.54
N ARG A 89 -34.85 -29.23 -2.71
CA ARG A 89 -34.82 -28.31 -3.86
C ARG A 89 -35.54 -27.00 -3.57
N ASN A 90 -36.64 -27.02 -2.82
CA ASN A 90 -37.32 -25.79 -2.39
C ASN A 90 -36.50 -25.01 -1.34
N ARG A 91 -35.83 -25.72 -0.42
CA ARG A 91 -34.93 -25.12 0.58
C ARG A 91 -33.75 -24.43 -0.10
N GLU A 92 -33.10 -25.13 -1.03
CA GLU A 92 -31.99 -24.59 -1.81
C GLU A 92 -32.43 -23.37 -2.64
N ARG A 93 -33.58 -23.44 -3.33
CA ARG A 93 -34.10 -22.29 -4.09
C ARG A 93 -34.27 -21.06 -3.20
N LYS A 94 -34.94 -21.21 -2.06
CA LYS A 94 -35.13 -20.11 -1.08
C LYS A 94 -33.80 -19.60 -0.51
N GLY A 95 -32.84 -20.49 -0.31
CA GLY A 95 -31.51 -20.16 0.16
C GLY A 95 -30.71 -19.35 -0.85
N TYR A 96 -30.70 -19.75 -2.12
CA TYR A 96 -30.02 -19.02 -3.20
C TYR A 96 -30.71 -17.71 -3.55
N GLU A 97 -32.05 -17.66 -3.47
CA GLU A 97 -32.82 -16.41 -3.59
C GLU A 97 -32.41 -15.41 -2.50
N ALA A 98 -32.40 -15.83 -1.23
CA ALA A 98 -31.94 -14.98 -0.12
C ALA A 98 -30.46 -14.58 -0.26
N LEU A 99 -29.61 -15.47 -0.78
CA LEU A 99 -28.20 -15.15 -1.05
C LEU A 99 -28.08 -14.07 -2.13
N SER A 100 -28.83 -14.19 -3.22
CA SER A 100 -28.87 -13.21 -4.31
C SER A 100 -29.39 -11.86 -3.83
N GLU A 101 -30.48 -11.85 -3.08
CA GLU A 101 -31.00 -10.63 -2.44
C GLU A 101 -29.96 -9.99 -1.50
N GLY A 102 -29.21 -10.80 -0.74
CA GLY A 102 -28.14 -10.33 0.13
C GLY A 102 -26.97 -9.72 -0.64
N MET A 103 -26.57 -10.31 -1.77
CA MET A 103 -25.54 -9.76 -2.66
C MET A 103 -25.99 -8.44 -3.30
N MET A 104 -27.25 -8.35 -3.75
CA MET A 104 -27.82 -7.11 -4.28
C MET A 104 -27.86 -6.02 -3.21
N ALA A 105 -28.34 -6.33 -2.00
CA ALA A 105 -28.35 -5.39 -0.89
C ALA A 105 -26.94 -4.90 -0.55
N LEU A 106 -25.94 -5.79 -0.55
CA LEU A 106 -24.54 -5.40 -0.34
C LEU A 106 -24.06 -4.46 -1.46
N ALA A 107 -24.35 -4.77 -2.72
CA ALA A 107 -23.98 -3.90 -3.84
C ALA A 107 -24.68 -2.53 -3.80
N SER A 108 -25.90 -2.47 -3.27
CA SER A 108 -26.68 -1.24 -3.09
C SER A 108 -26.30 -0.43 -1.85
N GLY A 109 -25.32 -0.87 -1.04
CA GLY A 109 -24.94 -0.16 0.19
C GLY A 109 -25.85 -0.45 1.40
N GLU A 110 -26.80 -1.38 1.27
CA GLU A 110 -27.77 -1.72 2.32
C GLU A 110 -27.23 -2.81 3.26
N GLY A 111 -26.16 -2.51 3.99
CA GLY A 111 -25.44 -3.52 4.79
C GLY A 111 -26.31 -4.23 5.84
N ARG A 112 -27.25 -3.55 6.50
CA ARG A 112 -28.18 -4.20 7.46
C ARG A 112 -29.10 -5.22 6.78
N LEU A 113 -29.62 -4.88 5.60
CA LEU A 113 -30.46 -5.79 4.81
C LEU A 113 -29.64 -6.98 4.32
N ALA A 114 -28.42 -6.72 3.84
CA ALA A 114 -27.50 -7.77 3.39
C ALA A 114 -27.20 -8.78 4.49
N ILE A 115 -26.93 -8.34 5.72
CA ILE A 115 -26.76 -9.21 6.88
C ILE A 115 -28.01 -10.07 7.12
N ALA A 116 -29.20 -9.46 7.15
CA ALA A 116 -30.45 -10.18 7.41
C ALA A 116 -30.72 -11.26 6.35
N LYS A 117 -30.48 -10.93 5.06
CA LYS A 117 -30.63 -11.85 3.93
C LYS A 117 -29.57 -12.96 3.96
N ALA A 118 -28.32 -12.65 4.32
CA ALA A 118 -27.25 -13.64 4.48
C ALA A 118 -27.54 -14.63 5.62
N THR A 119 -28.03 -14.17 6.78
CA THR A 119 -28.46 -15.05 7.88
C THR A 119 -29.65 -15.93 7.48
N LYS A 120 -30.58 -15.40 6.67
CA LYS A 120 -31.69 -16.20 6.10
C LYS A 120 -31.16 -17.27 5.13
N ALA A 121 -30.22 -16.92 4.27
CA ALA A 121 -29.58 -17.86 3.35
C ALA A 121 -28.82 -18.97 4.11
N GLU A 122 -28.13 -18.62 5.21
CA GLU A 122 -27.38 -19.57 6.03
C GLU A 122 -28.29 -20.66 6.63
N LYS A 123 -29.48 -20.26 7.12
CA LYS A 123 -30.50 -21.20 7.65
C LYS A 123 -31.01 -22.20 6.61
N TYR A 124 -30.98 -21.86 5.33
CA TYR A 124 -31.49 -22.72 4.26
C TYR A 124 -30.39 -23.52 3.56
N LEU A 125 -29.23 -22.91 3.32
CA LEU A 125 -28.13 -23.52 2.57
C LEU A 125 -27.16 -24.30 3.46
N HIS A 126 -26.99 -23.90 4.72
CA HIS A 126 -25.94 -24.41 5.61
C HIS A 126 -24.53 -24.37 4.98
N LYS A 127 -24.27 -23.35 4.15
CA LYS A 127 -22.99 -23.12 3.46
C LYS A 127 -22.32 -21.85 4.00
N PRO A 128 -21.70 -21.90 5.19
CA PRO A 128 -21.12 -20.73 5.84
C PRO A 128 -20.10 -20.00 4.96
N GLN A 129 -19.33 -20.73 4.14
CA GLN A 129 -18.34 -20.18 3.21
C GLN A 129 -18.86 -19.06 2.27
N LEU A 130 -20.15 -19.09 1.90
CA LEU A 130 -20.77 -18.07 1.03
C LEU A 130 -21.46 -16.97 1.83
N THR A 131 -22.16 -17.36 2.91
CA THR A 131 -22.99 -16.44 3.69
C THR A 131 -22.15 -15.60 4.66
N ASP A 132 -21.07 -16.16 5.20
CA ASP A 132 -20.14 -15.44 6.07
C ASP A 132 -19.40 -14.33 5.29
N LEU A 133 -19.08 -14.52 4.01
CA LEU A 133 -18.45 -13.46 3.22
C LEU A 133 -19.35 -12.22 3.09
N ILE A 134 -20.62 -12.42 2.71
CA ILE A 134 -21.60 -11.32 2.62
C ILE A 134 -21.81 -10.69 3.99
N THR A 135 -21.91 -11.50 5.04
CA THR A 135 -22.11 -11.02 6.41
C THR A 135 -20.93 -10.17 6.88
N ALA A 136 -19.69 -10.58 6.59
CA ALA A 136 -18.48 -9.84 6.98
C ALA A 136 -18.39 -8.49 6.24
N GLN A 137 -18.54 -8.49 4.90
CA GLN A 137 -18.48 -7.27 4.10
C GLN A 137 -19.61 -6.29 4.45
N ALA A 138 -20.81 -6.80 4.71
CA ALA A 138 -21.93 -6.00 5.13
C ALA A 138 -21.76 -5.43 6.55
N ALA A 139 -21.13 -6.18 7.46
CA ALA A 139 -20.78 -5.69 8.79
C ALA A 139 -19.73 -4.57 8.72
N GLU A 140 -18.71 -4.69 7.86
CA GLU A 140 -17.75 -3.60 7.61
C GLU A 140 -18.43 -2.34 7.08
N MET A 141 -19.37 -2.50 6.14
CA MET A 141 -20.12 -1.39 5.54
C MET A 141 -20.96 -0.61 6.55
N VAL A 142 -21.50 -1.29 7.57
CA VAL A 142 -22.29 -0.66 8.65
C VAL A 142 -21.40 -0.16 9.80
N GLY A 143 -20.08 -0.40 9.73
CA GLY A 143 -19.12 -0.01 10.78
C GLY A 143 -19.05 -0.99 11.96
N ASP A 144 -19.68 -2.17 11.88
CA ASP A 144 -19.61 -3.21 12.90
C ASP A 144 -18.33 -4.06 12.74
N THR A 145 -17.20 -3.46 13.11
CA THR A 145 -15.86 -4.07 12.97
C THR A 145 -15.71 -5.35 13.79
N LYS A 146 -16.34 -5.44 14.97
CA LYS A 146 -16.31 -6.62 15.84
C LYS A 146 -16.96 -7.81 15.17
N LYS A 147 -18.19 -7.63 14.67
CA LYS A 147 -18.91 -8.69 13.96
C LYS A 147 -18.17 -9.10 12.69
N ALA A 148 -17.66 -8.14 11.93
CA ALA A 148 -16.86 -8.44 10.74
C ALA A 148 -15.62 -9.27 11.08
N GLU A 149 -14.86 -8.92 12.14
CA GLU A 149 -13.68 -9.68 12.57
C GLU A 149 -14.05 -11.12 12.98
N GLU A 150 -15.13 -11.29 13.76
CA GLU A 150 -15.63 -12.61 14.16
C GLU A 150 -16.01 -13.48 12.96
N VAL A 151 -16.70 -12.90 11.98
CA VAL A 151 -17.12 -13.61 10.76
C VAL A 151 -15.91 -13.95 9.88
N TYR A 152 -14.96 -13.02 9.70
CA TYR A 152 -13.73 -13.31 8.97
C TYR A 152 -12.91 -14.43 9.64
N LYS A 153 -12.87 -14.50 10.99
CA LYS A 153 -12.22 -15.60 11.71
C LYS A 153 -12.88 -16.96 11.42
N ARG A 154 -14.21 -17.01 11.22
CA ARG A 154 -14.88 -18.25 10.78
C ARG A 154 -14.43 -18.69 9.39
N LEU A 155 -14.26 -17.74 8.46
CA LEU A 155 -13.76 -18.00 7.11
C LEU A 155 -12.31 -18.55 7.07
N LEU A 156 -11.54 -18.43 8.16
CA LEU A 156 -10.18 -19.00 8.23
C LEU A 156 -10.16 -20.52 8.37
N LYS A 157 -11.26 -21.12 8.84
CA LYS A 157 -11.38 -22.56 9.11
C LYS A 157 -11.39 -23.39 7.82
N ASP A 158 -11.85 -22.81 6.71
CA ASP A 158 -11.93 -23.46 5.41
C ASP A 158 -10.83 -22.96 4.46
N ASP A 159 -10.14 -23.89 3.79
CA ASP A 159 -9.08 -23.59 2.82
C ASP A 159 -9.56 -22.69 1.68
N ALA A 160 -10.81 -22.86 1.21
CA ALA A 160 -11.35 -22.12 0.08
C ALA A 160 -11.58 -20.63 0.41
N THR A 161 -11.91 -20.32 1.66
CA THR A 161 -12.22 -18.95 2.10
C THR A 161 -11.11 -18.28 2.90
N ARG A 162 -10.10 -19.04 3.33
CA ARG A 162 -9.00 -18.56 4.20
C ARG A 162 -8.35 -17.29 3.66
N PHE A 163 -8.05 -17.23 2.37
CA PHE A 163 -7.43 -16.05 1.76
C PHE A 163 -8.30 -14.79 1.95
N VAL A 164 -9.60 -14.91 1.77
CA VAL A 164 -10.53 -13.78 1.90
C VAL A 164 -10.66 -13.36 3.36
N GLY A 165 -10.72 -14.32 4.29
CA GLY A 165 -10.69 -14.05 5.72
C GLY A 165 -9.45 -13.30 6.17
N ILE A 166 -8.25 -13.73 5.74
CA ILE A 166 -6.98 -13.06 6.07
C ILE A 166 -6.97 -11.64 5.49
N ARG A 167 -7.37 -11.48 4.22
CA ARG A 167 -7.40 -10.16 3.57
C ARG A 167 -8.36 -9.18 4.27
N GLY A 168 -9.53 -9.66 4.70
CA GLY A 168 -10.50 -8.85 5.45
C GLY A 168 -9.92 -8.37 6.78
N ILE A 169 -9.41 -9.29 7.60
CA ILE A 169 -8.80 -8.94 8.90
C ILE A 169 -7.59 -8.02 8.70
N MET A 170 -6.75 -8.27 7.69
CA MET A 170 -5.60 -7.42 7.36
C MET A 170 -6.04 -5.97 7.10
N LYS A 171 -7.10 -5.75 6.31
CA LYS A 171 -7.64 -4.41 6.07
C LYS A 171 -8.13 -3.74 7.35
N GLN A 172 -8.81 -4.48 8.22
CA GLN A 172 -9.25 -3.96 9.51
C GLN A 172 -8.07 -3.54 10.40
N LYS A 173 -7.00 -4.35 10.45
CA LYS A 173 -5.80 -4.02 11.23
C LYS A 173 -5.05 -2.82 10.65
N LEU A 174 -4.98 -2.69 9.33
CA LEU A 174 -4.44 -1.48 8.69
C LEU A 174 -5.26 -0.25 9.04
N ALA A 175 -6.60 -0.34 8.99
CA ALA A 175 -7.48 0.76 9.34
C ALA A 175 -7.39 1.17 10.82
N SER A 176 -7.07 0.22 11.72
CA SER A 176 -6.83 0.49 13.14
C SER A 176 -5.39 0.89 13.48
N GLY A 177 -4.50 0.99 12.48
CA GLY A 177 -3.07 1.31 12.68
C GLY A 177 -2.20 0.16 13.21
N ASP A 178 -2.74 -1.05 13.35
CA ASP A 178 -1.99 -2.24 13.77
C ASP A 178 -1.20 -2.85 12.59
N THR A 179 -0.14 -2.14 12.21
CA THR A 179 0.78 -2.51 11.13
C THR A 179 1.53 -3.82 11.39
N THR A 180 1.80 -4.14 12.67
CA THR A 180 2.54 -5.35 13.04
C THR A 180 1.72 -6.60 12.77
N THR A 181 0.45 -6.64 13.21
CA THR A 181 -0.44 -7.77 12.89
C THR A 181 -0.77 -7.78 11.40
N ALA A 182 -0.94 -6.61 10.78
CA ALA A 182 -1.17 -6.51 9.35
C ALA A 182 -0.03 -7.12 8.52
N LEU A 183 1.24 -6.92 8.91
CA LEU A 183 2.40 -7.51 8.24
C LEU A 183 2.35 -9.04 8.29
N GLN A 184 2.11 -9.62 9.46
CA GLN A 184 1.99 -11.08 9.61
C GLN A 184 0.82 -11.66 8.78
N LEU A 185 -0.29 -10.93 8.70
CA LEU A 185 -1.43 -11.33 7.87
C LEU A 185 -1.10 -11.21 6.37
N ALA A 186 -0.37 -10.17 5.97
CA ALA A 186 0.09 -9.98 4.60
C ALA A 186 1.06 -11.08 4.15
N GLU A 187 2.01 -11.48 5.00
CA GLU A 187 2.91 -12.61 4.75
C GLU A 187 2.14 -13.93 4.55
N ARG A 188 1.17 -14.21 5.43
CA ARG A 188 0.31 -15.41 5.30
C ARG A 188 -0.56 -15.35 4.04
N ALA A 189 -1.14 -14.20 3.72
CA ALA A 189 -1.93 -14.02 2.50
C ALA A 189 -1.06 -14.22 1.25
N PHE A 190 0.17 -13.72 1.25
CA PHE A 190 1.13 -13.87 0.17
C PHE A 190 1.56 -15.33 -0.02
N ALA A 191 1.76 -16.09 1.08
CA ALA A 191 2.04 -17.52 1.00
C ALA A 191 0.90 -18.32 0.33
N ILE A 192 -0.37 -17.93 0.55
CA ILE A 192 -1.53 -18.62 -0.03
C ILE A 192 -1.76 -18.21 -1.49
N LYS A 193 -1.70 -16.90 -1.80
CA LYS A 193 -1.90 -16.38 -3.16
C LYS A 193 -0.78 -15.40 -3.55
N PRO A 194 0.41 -15.90 -3.91
CA PRO A 194 1.57 -15.06 -4.22
C PRO A 194 1.40 -14.20 -5.47
N LYS A 195 0.37 -14.46 -6.30
CA LYS A 195 0.07 -13.70 -7.52
C LYS A 195 -0.87 -12.50 -7.30
N HIS A 196 -1.40 -12.30 -6.09
CA HIS A 196 -2.41 -11.27 -5.83
C HIS A 196 -1.75 -9.88 -5.67
N SER A 197 -1.91 -8.98 -6.65
CA SER A 197 -1.21 -7.67 -6.67
C SER A 197 -1.40 -6.85 -5.41
N GLU A 198 -2.63 -6.64 -4.95
CA GLU A 198 -2.89 -5.81 -3.76
C GLU A 198 -2.17 -6.35 -2.51
N VAL A 199 -2.05 -7.68 -2.38
CA VAL A 199 -1.35 -8.28 -1.23
C VAL A 199 0.15 -8.08 -1.37
N GLN A 200 0.70 -8.20 -2.58
CA GLN A 200 2.10 -7.87 -2.84
C GLN A 200 2.40 -6.39 -2.55
N ASP A 201 1.51 -5.49 -2.96
CA ASP A 201 1.66 -4.05 -2.77
C ASP A 201 1.62 -3.67 -1.28
N THR A 202 0.62 -4.18 -0.55
CA THR A 202 0.53 -4.01 0.90
C THR A 202 1.71 -4.64 1.64
N LEU A 203 2.11 -5.85 1.27
CA LEU A 203 3.24 -6.53 1.92
C LEU A 203 4.55 -5.78 1.68
N LEU A 204 4.81 -5.34 0.44
CA LEU A 204 6.01 -4.56 0.11
C LEU A 204 6.05 -3.24 0.87
N GLN A 205 4.91 -2.55 0.98
CA GLN A 205 4.81 -1.32 1.77
C GLN A 205 5.11 -1.58 3.25
N LEU A 206 4.46 -2.57 3.87
CA LEU A 206 4.65 -2.88 5.29
C LEU A 206 6.07 -3.37 5.61
N GLN A 207 6.68 -4.16 4.72
CA GLN A 207 8.06 -4.60 4.86
C GLN A 207 9.02 -3.42 4.78
N ALA A 208 8.81 -2.50 3.83
CA ALA A 208 9.61 -1.29 3.71
C ALA A 208 9.46 -0.38 4.94
N GLU A 209 8.24 -0.17 5.44
CA GLU A 209 7.97 0.61 6.67
C GLU A 209 8.62 -0.01 7.92
N LYS A 210 8.72 -1.34 7.98
CA LYS A 210 9.37 -2.07 9.06
C LYS A 210 10.86 -2.32 8.83
N HIS A 211 11.44 -1.74 7.78
CA HIS A 211 12.86 -1.90 7.42
C HIS A 211 13.26 -3.38 7.15
N ASP A 212 12.30 -4.25 6.80
CA ASP A 212 12.56 -5.61 6.34
C ASP A 212 12.92 -5.62 4.85
N TRP A 213 14.11 -5.10 4.55
CA TRP A 213 14.60 -4.96 3.17
C TRP A 213 14.78 -6.32 2.48
N ALA A 214 15.21 -7.34 3.22
CA ALA A 214 15.38 -8.69 2.69
C ALA A 214 14.03 -9.32 2.32
N GLY A 215 13.01 -9.18 3.17
CA GLY A 215 11.64 -9.59 2.86
C GLY A 215 11.05 -8.82 1.67
N ALA A 216 11.22 -7.49 1.65
CA ALA A 216 10.76 -6.63 0.56
C ALA A 216 11.35 -7.06 -0.80
N ARG A 217 12.65 -7.39 -0.86
CA ARG A 217 13.29 -7.90 -2.09
C ARG A 217 12.73 -9.25 -2.53
N LYS A 218 12.43 -10.17 -1.60
CA LYS A 218 11.77 -11.46 -1.92
C LYS A 218 10.38 -11.23 -2.50
N THR A 219 9.60 -10.34 -1.90
CA THR A 219 8.25 -9.97 -2.38
C THR A 219 8.34 -9.34 -3.78
N LEU A 220 9.30 -8.43 -4.01
CA LEU A 220 9.53 -7.79 -5.30
C LEU A 220 9.95 -8.81 -6.39
N ALA A 221 10.83 -9.75 -6.06
CA ALA A 221 11.23 -10.82 -6.98
C ALA A 221 10.06 -11.74 -7.36
N ALA A 222 9.19 -12.07 -6.41
CA ALA A 222 7.97 -12.81 -6.70
C ALA A 222 7.01 -12.01 -7.58
N LYS A 223 6.91 -10.69 -7.37
CA LYS A 223 6.11 -9.80 -8.23
C LYS A 223 6.63 -9.76 -9.67
N LEU A 224 7.95 -9.78 -9.87
CA LEU A 224 8.56 -9.95 -11.21
C LEU A 224 8.25 -11.33 -11.82
N LYS A 225 8.36 -12.40 -11.01
CA LYS A 225 8.15 -13.78 -11.48
C LYS A 225 6.70 -14.08 -11.86
N HIS A 226 5.75 -13.50 -11.12
CA HIS A 226 4.33 -13.88 -11.19
C HIS A 226 3.40 -12.77 -11.68
N GLY A 227 3.87 -11.54 -11.78
CA GLY A 227 3.09 -10.36 -12.16
C GLY A 227 3.56 -9.69 -13.45
N THR A 228 3.01 -8.51 -13.70
CA THR A 228 3.25 -7.66 -14.89
C THR A 228 4.30 -6.58 -14.65
N LEU A 229 5.16 -6.71 -13.62
CA LEU A 229 6.13 -5.67 -13.28
C LEU A 229 7.20 -5.55 -14.39
N PRO A 230 7.35 -4.37 -15.03
CA PRO A 230 8.41 -4.17 -16.01
C PRO A 230 9.80 -4.38 -15.40
N ARG A 231 10.74 -4.92 -16.19
CA ARG A 231 12.08 -5.29 -15.70
C ARG A 231 12.91 -4.09 -15.24
N ASP A 232 12.74 -2.95 -15.90
CA ASP A 232 13.31 -1.65 -15.55
C ASP A 232 12.80 -1.17 -14.18
N VAL A 233 11.48 -1.19 -13.95
CA VAL A 233 10.88 -0.83 -12.65
C VAL A 233 11.36 -1.77 -11.55
N TYR A 234 11.47 -3.07 -11.83
CA TYR A 234 12.05 -4.03 -10.89
C TYR A 234 13.49 -3.67 -10.51
N ARG A 235 14.36 -3.41 -11.51
CA ARG A 235 15.77 -3.08 -11.27
C ARG A 235 15.92 -1.82 -10.42
N ARG A 236 15.15 -0.77 -10.73
CA ARG A 236 15.14 0.46 -9.95
C ARG A 236 14.71 0.21 -8.50
N ARG A 237 13.58 -0.48 -8.30
CA ARG A 237 13.06 -0.77 -6.95
C ARG A 237 13.97 -1.67 -6.14
N ASP A 238 14.59 -2.67 -6.76
CA ASP A 238 15.57 -3.53 -6.11
C ASP A 238 16.82 -2.73 -5.71
N ALA A 239 17.27 -1.80 -6.56
CA ALA A 239 18.34 -0.87 -6.24
C ALA A 239 17.99 0.06 -5.06
N VAL A 240 16.76 0.59 -5.03
CA VAL A 240 16.27 1.41 -3.89
C VAL A 240 16.28 0.59 -2.60
N LEU A 241 15.76 -0.64 -2.60
CA LEU A 241 15.78 -1.51 -1.42
C LEU A 241 17.22 -1.84 -0.97
N ALA A 242 18.12 -2.13 -1.91
CA ALA A 242 19.51 -2.39 -1.62
C ALA A 242 20.23 -1.16 -1.05
N LEU A 243 19.91 0.03 -1.56
CA LEU A 243 20.45 1.29 -1.06
C LEU A 243 19.97 1.57 0.36
N SER A 244 18.67 1.41 0.64
CA SER A 244 18.12 1.59 1.99
C SER A 244 18.76 0.67 3.01
N ALA A 245 18.94 -0.61 2.63
CA ALA A 245 19.62 -1.58 3.48
C ALA A 245 21.09 -1.18 3.73
N ALA A 246 21.77 -0.59 2.75
CA ALA A 246 23.14 -0.12 2.90
C ALA A 246 23.25 1.09 3.83
N THR A 247 22.30 2.03 3.76
CA THR A 247 22.33 3.26 4.56
C THR A 247 22.02 3.05 6.04
N GLU A 248 21.45 1.91 6.41
CA GLU A 248 21.14 1.55 7.81
C GLU A 248 22.24 0.75 8.50
N ILE A 249 23.33 0.45 7.78
CA ILE A 249 24.50 -0.19 8.38
C ILE A 249 25.30 0.89 9.11
N ASP A 250 25.01 1.06 10.40
CA ASP A 250 25.72 1.99 11.29
C ASP A 250 26.99 1.38 11.93
N ASP A 251 27.24 0.09 11.70
CA ASP A 251 28.39 -0.62 12.23
C ASP A 251 29.67 -0.31 11.42
N ILE A 252 30.67 0.25 12.11
CA ILE A 252 31.98 0.61 11.55
C ILE A 252 32.66 -0.62 10.92
N GLU A 253 32.49 -1.81 11.51
CA GLU A 253 33.08 -3.05 10.98
C GLU A 253 32.38 -3.54 9.71
N ALA A 254 31.10 -3.18 9.53
CA ALA A 254 30.29 -3.53 8.36
C ALA A 254 30.23 -2.42 7.30
N SER A 255 30.89 -1.27 7.52
CA SER A 255 30.96 -0.13 6.59
C SER A 255 31.39 -0.52 5.17
N GLY A 256 32.30 -1.49 5.04
CA GLY A 256 32.72 -2.03 3.73
C GLY A 256 31.56 -2.69 2.96
N LYS A 257 30.69 -3.44 3.64
CA LYS A 257 29.50 -4.07 3.03
C LYS A 257 28.46 -3.04 2.63
N ALA A 258 28.31 -1.98 3.41
CA ALA A 258 27.45 -0.84 3.08
C ALA A 258 27.92 -0.15 1.79
N ALA A 259 29.22 0.12 1.70
CA ALA A 259 29.86 0.68 0.52
C ALA A 259 29.66 -0.20 -0.72
N GLU A 260 29.89 -1.51 -0.61
CA GLU A 260 29.67 -2.46 -1.71
C GLU A 260 28.20 -2.50 -2.15
N SER A 261 27.28 -2.55 -1.20
CA SER A 261 25.83 -2.59 -1.47
C SER A 261 25.36 -1.32 -2.19
N ALA A 262 25.85 -0.14 -1.80
CA ALA A 262 25.55 1.12 -2.48
C ALA A 262 26.10 1.15 -3.92
N ILE A 263 27.31 0.62 -4.13
CA ILE A 263 27.90 0.49 -5.47
C ILE A 263 27.07 -0.46 -6.35
N GLU A 264 26.60 -1.58 -5.79
CA GLU A 264 25.72 -2.52 -6.50
C GLU A 264 24.36 -1.90 -6.84
N ALA A 265 23.75 -1.17 -5.90
CA ALA A 265 22.51 -0.42 -6.13
C ALA A 265 22.66 0.55 -7.32
N ASN A 266 23.74 1.34 -7.33
CA ASN A 266 24.02 2.25 -8.45
C ASN A 266 24.30 1.49 -9.76
N ARG A 267 24.95 0.32 -9.73
CA ARG A 267 25.12 -0.50 -10.95
C ARG A 267 23.78 -1.00 -11.50
N ALA A 268 22.84 -1.32 -10.62
CA ALA A 268 21.50 -1.75 -11.00
C ALA A 268 20.64 -0.60 -11.54
N SER A 269 20.77 0.61 -10.98
CA SER A 269 20.08 1.83 -11.43
C SER A 269 21.04 3.03 -11.45
N PRO A 270 21.79 3.25 -12.55
CA PRO A 270 22.78 4.34 -12.64
C PRO A 270 22.20 5.76 -12.65
N ASP A 271 20.89 5.86 -12.90
CA ASP A 271 20.10 7.09 -12.93
C ASP A 271 19.55 7.48 -11.54
N LEU A 272 19.67 6.60 -10.55
CA LEU A 272 19.24 6.84 -9.18
C LEU A 272 20.25 7.74 -8.46
N VAL A 273 19.99 9.05 -8.49
CA VAL A 273 20.80 10.11 -7.86
C VAL A 273 21.37 9.76 -6.48
N PRO A 274 20.55 9.34 -5.48
CA PRO A 274 21.07 9.03 -4.14
C PRO A 274 22.04 7.83 -4.15
N ALA A 275 21.79 6.82 -4.98
CA ALA A 275 22.71 5.69 -5.13
C ALA A 275 24.04 6.13 -5.74
N ALA A 276 24.00 6.97 -6.77
CA ALA A 276 25.21 7.51 -7.40
C ALA A 276 26.05 8.37 -6.44
N ALA A 277 25.39 9.22 -5.65
CA ALA A 277 26.06 10.06 -4.65
C ALA A 277 26.74 9.22 -3.54
N ILE A 278 26.03 8.22 -2.98
CA ILE A 278 26.59 7.34 -1.95
C ILE A 278 27.70 6.45 -2.54
N ALA A 279 27.49 5.85 -3.72
CA ALA A 279 28.50 5.04 -4.38
C ALA A 279 29.78 5.83 -4.69
N ALA A 280 29.64 7.12 -5.06
CA ALA A 280 30.79 7.98 -5.31
C ALA A 280 31.59 8.27 -4.02
N ARG A 281 30.91 8.53 -2.90
CA ARG A 281 31.56 8.65 -1.58
C ARG A 281 32.30 7.37 -1.21
N ALA A 282 31.64 6.23 -1.32
CA ALA A 282 32.25 4.91 -1.09
C ALA A 282 33.49 4.66 -1.95
N PHE A 283 33.46 5.01 -3.25
CA PHE A 283 34.65 4.94 -4.09
C PHE A 283 35.75 5.91 -3.67
N SER A 284 35.40 7.11 -3.21
CA SER A 284 36.37 8.11 -2.74
C SER A 284 37.10 7.65 -1.48
N GLU A 285 36.36 7.12 -0.50
CA GLU A 285 36.90 6.54 0.74
C GLU A 285 37.83 5.35 0.47
N GLN A 286 37.54 4.56 -0.56
CA GLN A 286 38.42 3.48 -1.04
C GLN A 286 39.64 3.97 -1.85
N GLY A 287 39.85 5.28 -2.00
CA GLY A 287 40.91 5.87 -2.81
C GLY A 287 40.69 5.73 -4.34
N ARG A 288 39.51 5.27 -4.78
CA ARG A 288 39.16 4.99 -6.17
C ARG A 288 38.49 6.18 -6.85
N LYS A 289 39.12 7.36 -6.78
CA LYS A 289 38.60 8.64 -7.29
C LYS A 289 38.09 8.58 -8.74
N ARG A 290 38.78 7.85 -9.62
CA ARG A 290 38.37 7.67 -11.03
C ARG A 290 36.99 7.01 -11.17
N ASN A 291 36.65 6.07 -10.29
CA ASN A 291 35.35 5.40 -10.31
C ASN A 291 34.26 6.30 -9.75
N ALA A 292 34.56 7.07 -8.70
CA ALA A 292 33.64 8.08 -8.16
C ALA A 292 33.25 9.09 -9.25
N ILE A 293 34.23 9.66 -9.95
CA ILE A 293 34.00 10.57 -11.09
C ILE A 293 33.14 9.91 -12.17
N LYS A 294 33.44 8.66 -12.54
CA LYS A 294 32.70 7.94 -13.59
C LYS A 294 31.22 7.75 -13.24
N VAL A 295 30.92 7.37 -12.00
CA VAL A 295 29.54 7.18 -11.54
C VAL A 295 28.77 8.50 -11.52
N LEU A 296 29.37 9.57 -10.97
CA LEU A 296 28.72 10.88 -10.91
C LEU A 296 28.45 11.46 -12.29
N LYS A 297 29.42 11.37 -13.22
CA LYS A 297 29.20 11.79 -14.61
C LYS A 297 28.05 11.03 -15.26
N LYS A 298 27.95 9.71 -15.01
CA LYS A 298 26.89 8.89 -15.59
C LYS A 298 25.50 9.26 -15.07
N ALA A 299 25.38 9.54 -13.77
CA ALA A 299 24.13 10.01 -13.18
C ALA A 299 23.76 11.42 -13.69
N TRP A 300 24.76 12.31 -13.80
CA TRP A 300 24.58 13.68 -14.32
C TRP A 300 24.14 13.73 -15.78
N GLU A 301 24.51 12.74 -16.61
CA GLU A 301 24.00 12.61 -17.99
C GLU A 301 22.48 12.48 -18.03
N SER A 302 21.86 11.89 -17.00
CA SER A 302 20.41 11.64 -16.95
C SER A 302 19.70 12.70 -16.12
N HIS A 303 20.17 12.95 -14.91
CA HIS A 303 19.54 13.84 -13.93
C HIS A 303 20.61 14.72 -13.24
N PRO A 304 21.00 15.88 -13.83
CA PRO A 304 21.80 16.86 -13.12
C PRO A 304 21.15 17.24 -11.78
N HIS A 305 21.88 17.14 -10.68
CA HIS A 305 21.30 17.25 -9.33
C HIS A 305 22.31 17.77 -8.30
N PRO A 306 21.92 18.66 -7.36
CA PRO A 306 22.83 19.23 -6.36
C PRO A 306 23.60 18.18 -5.54
N ASP A 307 22.97 17.10 -5.09
CA ASP A 307 23.65 16.00 -4.37
C ASP A 307 24.81 15.36 -5.14
N LEU A 308 24.70 15.27 -6.47
CA LEU A 308 25.80 14.76 -7.31
C LEU A 308 26.96 15.76 -7.37
N ALA A 309 26.66 17.06 -7.40
CA ALA A 309 27.67 18.10 -7.37
C ALA A 309 28.39 18.14 -6.01
N ALA A 310 27.65 18.02 -4.92
CA ALA A 310 28.20 17.91 -3.57
C ALA A 310 29.10 16.67 -3.42
N ALA A 311 28.64 15.50 -3.92
CA ALA A 311 29.45 14.29 -3.94
C ALA A 311 30.70 14.45 -4.83
N PHE A 312 30.62 15.19 -5.93
CA PHE A 312 31.78 15.48 -6.79
C PHE A 312 32.77 16.41 -6.09
N ALA A 313 32.29 17.41 -5.35
CA ALA A 313 33.12 18.30 -4.54
C ALA A 313 33.91 17.51 -3.49
N ALA A 314 33.25 16.58 -2.79
CA ALA A 314 33.83 15.77 -1.73
C ALA A 314 34.98 14.83 -2.18
N ILE A 315 35.21 14.64 -3.48
CA ILE A 315 36.34 13.85 -4.00
C ILE A 315 37.68 14.53 -3.73
N GLU A 316 37.71 15.88 -3.74
CA GLU A 316 38.89 16.70 -3.44
C GLU A 316 38.47 17.88 -2.55
N PRO A 317 38.47 17.71 -1.21
CA PRO A 317 38.02 18.76 -0.29
C PRO A 317 38.98 19.96 -0.23
N ASP A 318 40.29 19.73 -0.37
CA ASP A 318 41.35 20.70 -0.08
C ASP A 318 41.84 21.49 -1.31
N GLU A 319 41.10 21.47 -2.42
CA GLU A 319 41.46 22.21 -3.64
C GLU A 319 41.10 23.69 -3.56
N THR A 320 41.85 24.56 -4.25
CA THR A 320 41.51 25.99 -4.35
C THR A 320 40.24 26.18 -5.19
N PRO A 321 39.52 27.30 -5.04
CA PRO A 321 38.34 27.59 -5.85
C PRO A 321 38.60 27.54 -7.37
N GLU A 322 39.74 28.02 -7.86
CA GLU A 322 40.11 28.01 -9.28
C GLU A 322 40.40 26.57 -9.76
N ALA A 323 41.08 25.77 -8.93
CA ALA A 323 41.30 24.36 -9.22
C ALA A 323 39.97 23.59 -9.28
N ARG A 324 39.03 23.91 -8.37
CA ARG A 324 37.68 23.36 -8.35
C ARG A 324 36.91 23.68 -9.63
N VAL A 325 36.88 24.94 -10.05
CA VAL A 325 36.25 25.35 -11.32
C VAL A 325 36.77 24.51 -12.48
N ASN A 326 38.10 24.38 -12.59
CA ASN A 326 38.74 23.60 -13.66
C ASN A 326 38.37 22.10 -13.62
N ARG A 327 38.33 21.49 -12.43
CA ARG A 327 37.95 20.08 -12.28
C ARG A 327 36.47 19.83 -12.64
N PHE A 328 35.59 20.74 -12.22
CA PHE A 328 34.16 20.65 -12.48
C PHE A 328 33.77 20.84 -13.94
N ILE A 329 34.66 21.33 -14.81
CA ILE A 329 34.45 21.36 -16.28
C ILE A 329 34.04 19.98 -16.82
N GLN A 330 34.53 18.89 -16.22
CA GLN A 330 34.18 17.53 -16.63
C GLN A 330 32.69 17.19 -16.41
N LEU A 331 32.06 17.85 -15.44
CA LEU A 331 30.64 17.69 -15.09
C LEU A 331 29.80 18.76 -15.81
N THR A 332 30.22 20.01 -15.79
CA THR A 332 29.46 21.15 -16.31
C THR A 332 29.43 21.27 -17.84
N ARG A 333 30.25 20.48 -18.55
CA ARG A 333 30.13 20.26 -20.00
C ARG A 333 28.99 19.29 -20.36
N ILE A 334 28.49 18.51 -19.39
CA ILE A 334 27.36 17.60 -19.58
C ILE A 334 26.08 18.40 -19.33
N GLN A 335 25.16 18.38 -20.30
CA GLN A 335 23.93 19.19 -20.27
C GLN A 335 24.18 20.67 -19.87
N PRO A 336 24.94 21.44 -20.69
CA PRO A 336 25.39 22.79 -20.33
C PRO A 336 24.25 23.78 -20.09
N GLU A 337 23.11 23.59 -20.74
CA GLU A 337 21.92 24.45 -20.65
C GLU A 337 20.97 24.03 -19.52
N HIS A 338 21.18 22.87 -18.89
CA HIS A 338 20.33 22.43 -17.80
C HIS A 338 20.47 23.38 -16.61
N ARG A 339 19.34 23.72 -15.99
CA ARG A 339 19.24 24.61 -14.83
C ARG A 339 20.30 24.34 -13.77
N GLU A 340 20.36 23.11 -13.25
CA GLU A 340 21.34 22.73 -12.23
C GLU A 340 22.80 22.85 -12.70
N THR A 341 23.09 22.64 -13.99
CA THR A 341 24.44 22.85 -14.53
C THR A 341 24.81 24.33 -14.55
N ARG A 342 23.87 25.20 -14.90
CA ARG A 342 24.04 26.66 -14.90
C ARG A 342 24.21 27.22 -13.49
N LEU A 343 23.38 26.78 -12.55
CA LEU A 343 23.51 27.13 -11.12
C LEU A 343 24.85 26.66 -10.54
N LEU A 344 25.26 25.42 -10.83
CA LEU A 344 26.55 24.91 -10.39
C LEU A 344 27.72 25.73 -10.95
N LYS A 345 27.69 26.09 -12.25
CA LYS A 345 28.69 26.98 -12.84
C LYS A 345 28.71 28.34 -12.15
N ALA A 346 27.56 28.92 -11.84
CA ALA A 346 27.47 30.21 -11.16
C ALA A 346 28.06 30.14 -9.75
N GLU A 347 27.71 29.14 -8.96
CA GLU A 347 28.25 28.91 -7.60
C GLU A 347 29.75 28.65 -7.59
N LEU A 348 30.26 27.87 -8.55
CA LEU A 348 31.70 27.61 -8.70
C LEU A 348 32.49 28.89 -9.00
N ASN A 349 31.98 29.72 -9.92
CA ASN A 349 32.63 30.99 -10.25
C ASN A 349 32.49 32.02 -9.14
N LEU A 350 31.38 32.01 -8.39
CA LEU A 350 31.21 32.83 -7.19
C LEU A 350 32.26 32.48 -6.13
N ALA A 351 32.48 31.19 -5.89
CA ALA A 351 33.50 30.72 -4.95
C ALA A 351 34.93 31.09 -5.38
N ALA A 352 35.17 31.21 -6.70
CA ALA A 352 36.42 31.65 -7.28
C ALA A 352 36.49 33.17 -7.53
N GLU A 353 35.56 33.94 -6.96
CA GLU A 353 35.45 35.41 -7.10
C GLU A 353 35.40 35.93 -8.55
N ASN A 354 35.05 35.06 -9.51
CA ASN A 354 34.84 35.42 -10.90
C ASN A 354 33.38 35.81 -11.13
N PHE A 355 32.96 36.94 -10.55
CA PHE A 355 31.58 37.42 -10.60
C PHE A 355 31.04 37.63 -12.03
N PRO A 356 31.82 38.15 -13.01
CA PRO A 356 31.34 38.29 -14.39
C PRO A 356 30.98 36.94 -15.02
N GLU A 357 31.76 35.90 -14.79
CA GLU A 357 31.44 34.55 -15.31
C GLU A 357 30.30 33.90 -14.53
N ALA A 358 30.21 34.14 -13.22
CA ALA A 358 29.06 33.69 -12.43
C ALA A 358 27.74 34.27 -12.96
N ARG A 359 27.73 35.57 -13.32
CA ARG A 359 26.59 36.25 -13.96
C ARG A 359 26.25 35.65 -15.32
N ARG A 360 27.25 35.40 -16.17
CA ARG A 360 27.05 34.76 -17.48
C ARG A 360 26.47 33.35 -17.36
N ALA A 361 26.96 32.57 -16.39
CA ALA A 361 26.46 31.22 -16.13
C ALA A 361 25.00 31.22 -15.65
N LEU A 362 24.65 32.16 -14.76
CA LEU A 362 23.27 32.35 -14.30
C LEU A 362 22.34 32.73 -15.46
N GLY A 363 22.81 33.59 -16.37
CA GLY A 363 22.11 34.01 -17.59
C GLY A 363 20.67 34.46 -17.31
N ASP A 364 19.72 33.95 -18.08
CA ASP A 364 18.28 34.29 -18.00
C ASP A 364 17.45 33.54 -16.92
N LEU A 365 18.09 32.84 -15.97
CA LEU A 365 17.36 32.10 -14.94
C LEU A 365 16.59 33.03 -14.00
N VAL A 366 17.09 34.25 -13.76
CA VAL A 366 16.46 35.25 -12.90
C VAL A 366 15.12 35.71 -13.46
N GLU A 367 14.97 35.72 -14.80
CA GLU A 367 13.76 36.12 -15.48
C GLU A 367 12.81 34.95 -15.77
N LYS A 368 13.34 33.79 -16.18
CA LYS A 368 12.53 32.67 -16.67
C LYS A 368 12.12 31.65 -15.61
N ASP A 369 12.98 31.38 -14.64
CA ASP A 369 12.77 30.37 -13.60
C ASP A 369 13.35 30.82 -12.25
N PRO A 370 12.91 31.98 -11.72
CA PRO A 370 13.44 32.50 -10.47
C PRO A 370 12.99 31.64 -9.30
N ASP A 371 13.93 31.25 -8.45
CA ASP A 371 13.64 30.73 -7.11
C ASP A 371 14.56 31.42 -6.08
N ALA A 372 14.39 31.06 -4.81
CA ALA A 372 15.22 31.61 -3.74
C ALA A 372 16.74 31.39 -3.98
N ARG A 373 17.14 30.26 -4.58
CA ARG A 373 18.56 29.94 -4.84
C ARG A 373 19.14 30.80 -5.97
N VAL A 374 18.43 30.91 -7.09
CA VAL A 374 18.77 31.77 -8.24
C VAL A 374 18.96 33.22 -7.78
N LEU A 375 18.00 33.74 -7.01
CA LEU A 375 18.03 35.13 -6.55
C LEU A 375 19.09 35.38 -5.47
N ALA A 376 19.36 34.39 -4.62
CA ALA A 376 20.47 34.46 -3.65
C ALA A 376 21.85 34.48 -4.36
N ILE A 377 22.03 33.67 -5.41
CA ILE A 377 23.24 33.70 -6.23
C ILE A 377 23.38 35.05 -6.91
N MET A 378 22.30 35.60 -7.48
CA MET A 378 22.31 36.94 -8.08
C MET A 378 22.69 38.03 -7.07
N ALA A 379 22.12 38.00 -5.86
CA ALA A 379 22.46 38.93 -4.79
C ALA A 379 23.95 38.82 -4.39
N ALA A 380 24.50 37.60 -4.37
CA ALA A 380 25.91 37.37 -4.07
C ALA A 380 26.84 37.89 -5.18
N ILE A 381 26.44 37.74 -6.45
CA ILE A 381 27.17 38.31 -7.61
C ILE A 381 27.19 39.83 -7.52
N GLU A 382 26.03 40.48 -7.31
CA GLU A 382 25.94 41.94 -7.18
C GLU A 382 26.81 42.45 -6.01
N LYS A 383 26.79 41.74 -4.88
CA LYS A 383 27.66 42.06 -3.74
C LYS A 383 29.15 41.97 -4.10
N GLY A 384 29.54 40.92 -4.81
CA GLY A 384 30.92 40.71 -5.25
C GLY A 384 31.41 41.76 -6.26
N GLU A 385 30.52 42.26 -7.12
CA GLU A 385 30.83 43.33 -8.08
C GLU A 385 30.79 44.74 -7.47
N GLY A 386 30.49 44.87 -6.17
CA GLY A 386 30.47 46.15 -5.46
C GLY A 386 29.20 46.96 -5.67
N ALA A 387 28.08 46.30 -6.00
CA ALA A 387 26.78 46.97 -6.07
C ALA A 387 26.38 47.55 -4.70
N PRO A 388 25.62 48.65 -4.67
CA PRO A 388 25.21 49.27 -3.41
C PRO A 388 24.23 48.36 -2.64
N ASP A 389 24.29 48.40 -1.30
CA ASP A 389 23.46 47.60 -0.38
C ASP A 389 21.97 47.55 -0.75
N ARG A 390 21.42 48.63 -1.30
CA ARG A 390 20.04 48.70 -1.77
C ARG A 390 19.70 47.66 -2.83
N VAL A 391 20.60 47.42 -3.80
CA VAL A 391 20.41 46.46 -4.89
C VAL A 391 20.44 45.03 -4.33
N ILE A 392 21.41 44.77 -3.43
CA ILE A 392 21.55 43.47 -2.76
C ILE A 392 20.27 43.16 -1.94
N ARG A 393 19.78 44.14 -1.16
CA ARG A 393 18.54 44.00 -0.39
C ARG A 393 17.32 43.81 -1.29
N GLY A 394 17.26 44.49 -2.44
CA GLY A 394 16.21 44.30 -3.44
C GLY A 394 16.15 42.84 -3.93
N TRP A 395 17.29 42.23 -4.26
CA TRP A 395 17.35 40.81 -4.65
C TRP A 395 16.96 39.86 -3.52
N LEU A 396 17.44 40.10 -2.30
CA LEU A 396 17.08 39.29 -1.13
C LEU A 396 15.59 39.41 -0.79
N ALA A 397 14.99 40.59 -0.92
CA ALA A 397 13.56 40.79 -0.73
C ALA A 397 12.73 40.02 -1.77
N LYS A 398 13.17 40.01 -3.04
CA LYS A 398 12.56 39.18 -4.09
C LYS A 398 12.65 37.68 -3.74
N ALA A 399 13.79 37.23 -3.21
CA ALA A 399 14.00 35.81 -2.84
C ALA A 399 13.00 35.30 -1.78
N LEU A 400 12.53 36.16 -0.86
CA LEU A 400 11.56 35.79 0.18
C LEU A 400 10.16 35.43 -0.38
N THR A 401 9.81 35.99 -1.53
CA THR A 401 8.51 35.78 -2.18
C THR A 401 8.62 34.89 -3.42
N ALA A 402 9.84 34.46 -3.76
CA ALA A 402 10.11 33.62 -4.91
C ALA A 402 9.49 32.22 -4.72
N PRO A 403 9.08 31.57 -5.82
CA PRO A 403 8.62 30.21 -5.75
C PRO A 403 9.74 29.29 -5.25
N ARG A 404 9.34 28.13 -4.71
CA ARG A 404 10.30 27.12 -4.29
C ARG A 404 10.97 26.52 -5.52
N GLY A 405 12.28 26.33 -5.43
CA GLY A 405 13.02 25.54 -6.41
C GLY A 405 12.63 24.06 -6.39
N PRO A 406 13.21 23.27 -7.30
CA PRO A 406 13.10 21.82 -7.27
C PRO A 406 13.46 21.22 -5.91
N GLN A 407 12.65 20.28 -5.44
CA GLN A 407 12.85 19.52 -4.19
C GLN A 407 12.44 18.07 -4.40
N TRP A 408 12.70 17.21 -3.41
CA TRP A 408 12.15 15.86 -3.42
C TRP A 408 10.64 15.91 -3.13
N VAL A 409 9.82 15.54 -4.11
CA VAL A 409 8.36 15.56 -4.00
C VAL A 409 7.83 14.15 -4.26
N CYS A 410 6.90 13.69 -3.41
CA CYS A 410 6.22 12.42 -3.62
C CYS A 410 5.20 12.54 -4.77
N ASP A 411 5.36 11.75 -5.83
CA ASP A 411 4.47 11.74 -7.00
C ASP A 411 3.02 11.31 -6.66
N LYS A 412 2.81 10.64 -5.53
CA LYS A 412 1.49 10.14 -5.11
C LYS A 412 0.68 11.17 -4.31
N CYS A 413 1.32 11.90 -3.39
CA CYS A 413 0.63 12.80 -2.47
C CYS A 413 1.19 14.23 -2.42
N ASN A 414 2.15 14.56 -3.28
CA ASN A 414 2.81 15.86 -3.38
C ASN A 414 3.49 16.35 -2.09
N THR A 415 3.75 15.44 -1.14
CA THR A 415 4.50 15.79 0.07
C THR A 415 5.94 16.07 -0.28
N ILE A 416 6.46 17.17 0.26
CA ILE A 416 7.83 17.64 0.05
C ILE A 416 8.74 17.02 1.11
N HIS A 417 9.92 16.58 0.69
CA HIS A 417 10.97 16.02 1.52
C HIS A 417 12.26 16.85 1.37
N ALA A 418 12.95 17.10 2.49
CA ALA A 418 14.24 17.79 2.48
C ALA A 418 15.36 16.90 1.93
N GLU A 419 15.31 15.61 2.24
CA GLU A 419 16.28 14.61 1.79
C GLU A 419 15.55 13.45 1.12
N TRP A 420 16.24 12.77 0.21
CA TRP A 420 15.70 11.58 -0.42
C TRP A 420 15.44 10.48 0.62
N ARG A 421 14.32 9.77 0.47
CA ARG A 421 13.96 8.61 1.26
C ARG A 421 13.31 7.55 0.37
N PRO A 422 13.44 6.26 0.70
CA PRO A 422 12.79 5.19 -0.07
C PRO A 422 11.26 5.20 0.06
N ILE A 423 10.73 5.80 1.13
CA ILE A 423 9.31 5.81 1.49
C ILE A 423 8.89 7.24 1.80
N CYS A 424 7.73 7.66 1.28
CA CYS A 424 7.13 8.94 1.63
C CYS A 424 6.67 8.94 3.09
N SER A 425 7.12 9.91 3.90
CA SER A 425 6.74 10.05 5.32
C SER A 425 5.27 10.38 5.58
N ASN A 426 4.49 10.74 4.55
CA ASN A 426 3.07 11.07 4.69
C ASN A 426 2.16 9.92 4.24
N CYS A 427 2.32 9.46 2.99
CA CYS A 427 1.44 8.43 2.42
C CYS A 427 2.02 7.01 2.40
N SER A 428 3.24 6.85 2.95
CA SER A 428 4.00 5.60 2.97
C SER A 428 4.25 4.93 1.62
N ALA A 429 4.12 5.67 0.51
CA ALA A 429 4.38 5.11 -0.81
C ALA A 429 5.87 4.87 -1.03
N PHE A 430 6.19 3.67 -1.52
CA PHE A 430 7.56 3.23 -1.80
C PHE A 430 8.02 3.64 -3.21
N ASP A 431 9.25 4.17 -3.33
CA ASP A 431 9.89 4.60 -4.58
C ASP A 431 9.00 5.56 -5.41
N THR A 432 8.60 6.67 -4.78
CA THR A 432 7.74 7.70 -5.40
C THR A 432 8.29 9.11 -5.29
N LEU A 433 9.51 9.30 -4.77
CA LEU A 433 10.11 10.62 -4.65
C LEU A 433 10.83 10.99 -5.96
N SER A 434 10.44 12.11 -6.54
CA SER A 434 11.04 12.70 -7.73
C SER A 434 11.61 14.09 -7.40
N TRP A 435 12.67 14.51 -8.11
CA TRP A 435 13.23 15.86 -7.95
C TRP A 435 12.52 16.81 -8.92
N THR A 436 11.57 17.59 -8.40
CA THR A 436 10.73 18.46 -9.21
C THR A 436 10.34 19.72 -8.45
N THR A 437 9.94 20.76 -9.17
CA THR A 437 9.34 21.95 -8.58
C THR A 437 8.00 21.56 -7.94
N PRO A 438 7.82 21.75 -6.62
CA PRO A 438 6.57 21.42 -5.96
C PRO A 438 5.44 22.30 -6.52
N PRO A 439 4.20 21.79 -6.58
CA PRO A 439 3.06 22.63 -6.92
C PRO A 439 3.01 23.80 -5.95
N GLN A 440 2.80 25.01 -6.47
CA GLN A 440 2.69 26.20 -5.62
C GLN A 440 1.49 26.01 -4.68
N SER A 441 1.75 25.65 -3.43
CA SER A 441 0.80 25.97 -2.37
C SER A 441 0.80 27.50 -2.31
N GLU A 442 -0.36 28.13 -2.46
CA GLU A 442 -0.51 29.56 -2.17
C GLU A 442 0.18 29.82 -0.84
N VAL A 443 1.34 30.46 -0.88
CA VAL A 443 2.05 30.78 0.33
C VAL A 443 1.16 31.81 1.00
N VAL A 444 0.48 31.40 2.07
CA VAL A 444 -0.12 32.34 3.02
C VAL A 444 1.06 32.99 3.73
N LEU A 445 1.68 33.94 3.05
CA LEU A 445 2.69 34.79 3.63
C LEU A 445 2.02 35.59 4.76
N PRO A 446 2.71 35.81 5.90
CA PRO A 446 2.21 36.70 6.92
C PRO A 446 1.86 38.06 6.29
N ALA A 447 0.70 38.61 6.68
CA ALA A 447 0.20 39.88 6.17
C ALA A 447 1.30 40.96 6.30
N GLY A 448 1.84 41.41 5.16
CA GLY A 448 2.96 42.36 5.09
C GLY A 448 4.11 41.91 4.20
N ALA A 449 4.35 40.61 3.99
CA ALA A 449 5.45 40.18 3.12
C ALA A 449 5.25 40.59 1.65
N ASN A 450 3.99 40.63 1.18
CA ASN A 450 3.62 41.14 -0.15
C ASN A 450 3.82 42.66 -0.29
N MET A 451 3.90 43.39 0.83
CA MET A 451 4.12 44.85 0.84
C MET A 451 5.60 45.22 0.99
N LEU A 452 6.48 44.27 1.34
CA LEU A 452 7.92 44.51 1.46
C LEU A 452 8.55 45.09 0.18
N PRO A 453 8.23 44.60 -1.04
CA PRO A 453 8.73 45.19 -2.27
C PRO A 453 8.28 46.65 -2.44
N LEU A 454 7.06 46.99 -2.00
CA LEU A 454 6.52 48.36 -2.08
C LEU A 454 7.12 49.28 -1.01
N ILE A 455 7.44 48.78 0.18
CA ILE A 455 8.10 49.56 1.23
C ILE A 455 9.55 49.87 0.84
N VAL A 456 10.24 48.89 0.28
CA VAL A 456 11.59 49.11 -0.28
C VAL A 456 11.52 50.11 -1.43
N GLY A 457 10.56 49.96 -2.36
CA GLY A 457 10.33 50.93 -3.45
C GLY A 457 9.95 52.34 -2.99
N ALA A 458 9.09 52.49 -1.98
CA ALA A 458 8.70 53.80 -1.45
C ALA A 458 9.83 54.50 -0.67
N LEU A 459 10.78 53.74 -0.12
CA LEU A 459 12.02 54.29 0.45
C LEU A 459 13.02 54.67 -0.66
N GLU A 460 12.99 53.99 -1.82
CA GLU A 460 13.79 54.34 -2.99
C GLU A 460 13.42 55.73 -3.52
N ASP A 461 12.12 56.04 -3.66
CA ASP A 461 11.63 57.35 -4.14
C ASP A 461 12.05 58.50 -3.21
N LYS A 462 11.89 58.31 -1.89
CA LYS A 462 12.25 59.35 -0.90
C LYS A 462 13.75 59.60 -0.77
N ALA A 463 14.59 58.58 -0.99
CA ALA A 463 16.04 58.72 -0.91
C ALA A 463 16.66 59.35 -2.17
N SER A 464 15.99 59.27 -3.32
CA SER A 464 16.36 60.02 -4.52
C SER A 464 15.97 61.50 -4.41
N ASP A 465 14.81 61.82 -3.82
CA ASP A 465 14.39 63.20 -3.60
C ASP A 465 15.27 63.94 -2.57
N ALA A 466 15.77 63.23 -1.56
CA ALA A 466 16.63 63.82 -0.52
C ALA A 466 18.06 64.17 -0.97
N LYS A 467 18.47 63.81 -2.19
CA LYS A 467 19.82 64.14 -2.73
C LYS A 467 19.85 65.37 -3.63
N GLU A 468 18.70 66.01 -3.92
CA GLU A 468 18.62 67.22 -4.75
C GLU A 468 18.51 68.53 -3.96
N GLU A 469 18.32 68.51 -2.64
CA GLU A 469 18.46 69.72 -1.81
C GLU A 469 19.92 69.96 -1.43
N THR A 470 20.59 70.78 -2.23
CA THR A 470 21.85 71.43 -1.90
C THR A 470 21.73 72.17 -0.57
N ALA A 471 22.39 71.67 0.46
CA ALA A 471 22.55 72.38 1.72
C ALA A 471 23.49 73.58 1.53
N ASP A 472 22.92 74.79 1.60
CA ASP A 472 23.68 76.03 1.75
C ASP A 472 24.59 75.94 2.98
N ILE A 473 25.89 76.13 2.73
CA ILE A 473 26.93 76.22 3.74
C ILE A 473 26.83 77.61 4.37
N ILE A 474 26.41 77.70 5.63
CA ILE A 474 26.64 78.89 6.46
C ILE A 474 27.83 78.60 7.39
N ASP A 475 28.92 79.27 7.06
CA ASP A 475 30.17 79.40 7.80
C ASP A 475 29.98 80.27 9.06
N ILE A 476 30.30 79.73 10.23
CA ILE A 476 30.67 80.53 11.42
C ILE A 476 31.83 79.83 12.14
N GLY A 477 33.04 80.30 11.88
CA GLY A 477 34.23 80.10 12.72
C GLY A 477 34.26 80.96 14.01
N PRO A 478 35.36 80.97 14.78
CA PRO A 478 35.45 80.23 16.03
C PRO A 478 35.64 81.13 17.27
N LYS A 479 35.32 80.62 18.48
CA LYS A 479 35.93 81.10 19.73
C LYS A 479 36.24 79.96 20.70
N SER A 480 37.51 79.93 21.12
CA SER A 480 38.05 79.16 22.24
C SER A 480 37.69 79.81 23.58
N THR A 481 37.54 79.00 24.65
CA THR A 481 38.53 78.86 25.74
C THR A 481 37.99 77.92 26.84
N SER A 482 38.85 76.97 27.21
CA SER A 482 39.02 76.23 28.47
C SER A 482 38.12 76.50 29.69
N SER A 483 37.72 75.43 30.41
CA SER A 483 38.36 74.98 31.68
C SER A 483 37.38 74.29 32.68
N THR A 484 37.70 73.02 33.00
CA THR A 484 37.69 72.37 34.34
C THR A 484 36.40 71.96 35.08
N ALA A 485 36.31 70.61 35.24
CA ALA A 485 35.96 69.77 36.40
C ALA A 485 34.56 69.75 37.09
N ALA A 486 34.01 68.53 37.04
CA ALA A 486 33.47 67.70 38.13
C ALA A 486 32.36 68.23 39.07
N ALA A 487 31.17 67.60 38.98
CA ALA A 487 30.61 66.68 40.00
C ALA A 487 29.05 66.67 39.97
N GLY A 488 28.47 65.47 40.10
CA GLY A 488 27.22 65.29 40.84
C GLY A 488 25.90 65.10 40.07
N ALA A 489 25.26 63.97 40.40
CA ALA A 489 23.81 63.71 40.43
C ALA A 489 23.05 63.43 39.12
N ARG A 490 22.66 62.16 38.95
CA ARG A 490 21.52 61.70 38.14
C ARG A 490 20.27 61.60 39.02
N PRO A 491 19.08 61.99 38.53
CA PRO A 491 17.83 61.44 39.03
C PRO A 491 17.04 60.68 37.94
N GLY A 492 16.54 59.52 38.34
CA GLY A 492 15.17 59.04 38.12
C GLY A 492 14.67 58.75 36.70
N ARG A 493 14.62 57.46 36.34
CA ARG A 493 13.68 56.91 35.35
C ARG A 493 12.46 56.33 36.12
N PRO A 494 11.21 56.58 35.71
CA PRO A 494 10.05 55.95 36.33
C PRO A 494 9.76 54.56 35.73
N GLU A 495 9.37 53.64 36.62
CA GLU A 495 8.67 52.37 36.31
C GLU A 495 7.26 52.62 35.74
N PRO A 496 6.73 51.66 34.97
CA PRO A 496 5.30 51.37 34.96
C PRO A 496 4.97 50.07 35.71
N GLU A 497 3.91 50.16 36.52
CA GLU A 497 3.27 49.14 37.35
C GLU A 497 2.65 47.97 36.55
N ASP A 498 2.42 46.91 37.33
CA ASP A 498 1.83 45.60 37.06
C ASP A 498 0.43 45.60 36.40
N ALA A 499 0.15 44.56 35.60
CA ALA A 499 -1.15 43.86 35.65
C ALA A 499 -1.13 42.47 34.97
N GLU A 500 -1.49 41.47 35.78
CA GLU A 500 -2.22 40.23 35.49
C GLU A 500 -1.64 39.13 34.57
N VAL A 501 -1.10 38.10 35.23
CA VAL A 501 -0.96 36.72 34.72
C VAL A 501 -2.19 35.91 35.15
N ILE A 502 -3.01 35.48 34.20
CA ILE A 502 -4.06 34.47 34.42
C ILE A 502 -3.44 33.09 34.21
N ASN A 503 -3.41 32.27 35.27
CA ASN A 503 -3.01 30.87 35.25
C ASN A 503 -4.25 30.01 35.50
N VAL A 504 -4.54 29.05 34.62
CA VAL A 504 -5.62 28.07 34.78
C VAL A 504 -5.08 26.65 34.55
N ASP A 505 -4.85 25.99 35.67
CA ASP A 505 -5.10 24.59 36.02
C ASP A 505 -4.75 23.42 35.06
N GLN A 506 -3.83 22.59 35.56
CA GLN A 506 -3.80 21.13 35.36
C GLN A 506 -4.80 20.44 36.32
N PRO A 507 -5.43 19.32 35.93
CA PRO A 507 -6.01 18.40 36.89
C PRO A 507 -5.05 17.25 37.24
N ALA A 508 -5.10 16.93 38.54
CA ALA A 508 -4.30 15.97 39.26
C ALA A 508 -4.63 14.50 38.98
N ARG A 509 -3.64 13.66 39.30
CA ARG A 509 -3.79 12.23 39.57
C ARG A 509 -4.50 12.01 40.92
N GLU A 510 -5.43 11.08 40.96
CA GLU A 510 -5.75 10.30 42.16
C GLU A 510 -5.66 8.82 41.82
N GLY A 511 -5.06 8.04 42.72
CA GLY A 511 -5.04 6.59 42.66
C GLY A 511 -5.75 6.00 43.87
N ALA A 512 -6.21 4.74 43.76
CA ALA A 512 -6.15 3.73 44.81
C ALA A 512 -6.75 2.39 44.35
N LYS A 513 -6.09 1.32 44.83
CA LYS A 513 -6.43 -0.12 44.84
C LYS A 513 -6.04 -0.97 43.64
#